data_AF-A0A2A6Z7A0-F1
#
_entry.id   AF-A0A2A6Z7A0-F1
#
_cell.length_a   1.000
_cell.length_b   1.000
_cell.length_c   1.000
_cell.angle_alpha   90.00
_cell.angle_beta   90.00
_cell.angle_gamma   90.00
#
_symmetry.space_group_name_H-M   'P 1'
#
loop_
_entity.id
_entity.type
_entity.pdbx_description
1 polymer ?
#
loop_
_entity_poly.entity_id
_entity_poly.type
_entity_poly.pdbx_seq_one_letter_code
_entity_poly.pdbx_strand_id
1 'polypeptide(L)'
;MRLLSEGQNVVLSHELFKLLNDTAIDRIKEFDYTLFLDEEIEVVELSDITQDDLKILKEQRLIEIDPTSKRVKWLDSQYHGDFERTKREIQQKALYEVEQNIILWQLPPGIFEAFHQVYIMTFLFRGSMLFLYFQKYGMSFQYLHIEKDSQEKYYFSQGYEEVSKLEKVRIKSLLDVYEGRLNTNYLPESKKKRDIQEYSGLSSSWHQNRKNKKYINVLNRNAVNYIQNYRHAPKNTVMWTTFKPAANKYENRRMKANCRWSGRISCNECTRPCGVNFVSCNARATNRYADRTTLIYLCNIFPVPPVVQYLSQGTTAEFDADLYALAQLMQWIWRSAIRRGEAVSLYLPSARMRKLLLDWLG
;
A
#
# COMPACT_ATOMS: atom_id res chain seq x y z
N MET A 1 -2.08 -23.99 -7.11
CA MET A 1 -2.24 -25.37 -6.60
C MET A 1 -1.35 -26.37 -7.32
N ARG A 2 -1.43 -26.57 -8.64
CA ARG A 2 -0.60 -27.55 -9.37
C ARG A 2 0.89 -27.51 -9.01
N LEU A 3 1.54 -26.35 -9.14
CA LEU A 3 2.99 -26.22 -8.86
C LEU A 3 3.36 -26.54 -7.40
N LEU A 4 2.51 -26.16 -6.44
CA LEU A 4 2.69 -26.50 -5.03
C LEU A 4 2.56 -28.02 -4.79
N SER A 5 1.61 -28.68 -5.46
CA SER A 5 1.42 -30.13 -5.39
C SER A 5 2.54 -30.94 -6.07
N GLU A 6 3.35 -30.29 -6.91
CA GLU A 6 4.50 -30.88 -7.61
C GLU A 6 5.84 -30.52 -6.95
N GLY A 7 5.84 -29.83 -5.80
CA GLY A 7 7.05 -29.42 -5.08
C GLY A 7 7.95 -28.45 -5.86
N GLN A 8 7.40 -27.70 -6.82
CA GLN A 8 8.17 -26.80 -7.69
C GLN A 8 8.45 -25.46 -7.02
N ASN A 9 9.52 -24.77 -7.41
CA ASN A 9 9.74 -23.37 -7.04
C ASN A 9 8.65 -22.48 -7.64
N VAL A 10 8.03 -21.62 -6.82
CA VAL A 10 6.90 -20.78 -7.24
C VAL A 10 7.23 -19.30 -7.06
N VAL A 11 7.03 -18.53 -8.13
CA VAL A 11 7.00 -17.05 -8.08
C VAL A 11 5.56 -16.62 -8.30
N LEU A 12 5.04 -15.79 -7.40
CA LEU A 12 3.65 -15.37 -7.40
C LEU A 12 3.53 -13.90 -6.96
N SER A 13 2.46 -13.22 -7.40
CA SER A 13 2.18 -11.85 -7.00
C SER A 13 1.55 -11.79 -5.60
N HIS A 14 1.63 -10.65 -4.93
CA HIS A 14 0.98 -10.46 -3.63
C HIS A 14 -0.52 -10.76 -3.69
N GLU A 15 -1.22 -10.37 -4.76
CA GLU A 15 -2.64 -10.66 -4.94
C GLU A 15 -2.94 -12.17 -5.08
N LEU A 16 -2.05 -12.93 -5.71
CA LEU A 16 -2.18 -14.39 -5.77
C LEU A 16 -1.89 -15.04 -4.41
N PHE A 17 -0.95 -14.49 -3.62
CA PHE A 17 -0.67 -14.98 -2.28
C PHE A 17 -1.89 -14.85 -1.35
N LYS A 18 -2.68 -13.79 -1.48
CA LYS A 18 -3.92 -13.57 -0.71
C LYS A 18 -4.98 -14.65 -0.95
N LEU A 19 -4.84 -15.47 -2.00
CA LEU A 19 -5.75 -16.57 -2.33
C LEU A 19 -5.28 -17.93 -1.77
N LEU A 20 -4.14 -17.98 -1.07
CA LEU A 20 -3.70 -19.20 -0.41
C LEU A 20 -4.66 -19.53 0.74
N ASN A 21 -5.18 -20.75 0.71
CA ASN A 21 -6.18 -21.27 1.63
C ASN A 21 -5.65 -22.51 2.36
N ASP A 22 -6.51 -23.19 3.12
CA ASP A 22 -6.12 -24.37 3.91
C ASP A 22 -5.50 -25.48 3.04
N THR A 23 -6.01 -25.73 1.82
CA THR A 23 -5.39 -26.70 0.90
C THR A 23 -3.98 -26.28 0.47
N ALA A 24 -3.72 -24.98 0.33
CA ALA A 24 -2.37 -24.49 0.03
C ALA A 24 -1.42 -24.67 1.22
N ILE A 25 -1.90 -24.41 2.44
CA ILE A 25 -1.15 -24.61 3.69
C ILE A 25 -0.67 -26.06 3.81
N ASP A 26 -1.54 -27.04 3.53
CA ASP A 26 -1.17 -28.46 3.60
C ASP A 26 -0.04 -28.81 2.63
N ARG A 27 -0.08 -28.30 1.40
CA ARG A 27 0.98 -28.52 0.40
C ARG A 27 2.27 -27.80 0.74
N ILE A 28 2.18 -26.59 1.30
CA ILE A 28 3.34 -25.82 1.76
C ILE A 28 4.11 -26.62 2.82
N LYS A 29 3.38 -27.22 3.78
CA LYS A 29 3.94 -28.07 4.83
C LYS A 29 4.52 -29.38 4.29
N GLU A 30 3.81 -30.04 3.37
CA GLU A 30 4.23 -31.32 2.78
C GLU A 30 5.61 -31.23 2.09
N PHE A 31 5.88 -30.11 1.41
CA PHE A 31 7.11 -29.90 0.64
C PHE A 31 8.13 -28.96 1.31
N ASP A 32 7.91 -28.58 2.58
CA ASP A 32 8.84 -27.79 3.41
C ASP A 32 9.32 -26.49 2.74
N TYR A 33 8.38 -25.73 2.15
CA TYR A 33 8.71 -24.52 1.41
C TYR A 33 9.35 -23.44 2.30
N THR A 34 10.26 -22.66 1.72
CA THR A 34 10.73 -21.38 2.27
C THR A 34 10.06 -20.22 1.53
N LEU A 35 9.52 -19.27 2.28
CA LEU A 35 8.86 -18.07 1.75
C LEU A 35 9.83 -16.88 1.71
N PHE A 36 9.92 -16.23 0.55
CA PHE A 36 10.53 -14.91 0.40
C PHE A 36 9.46 -13.90 -0.02
N LEU A 37 9.26 -12.85 0.78
CA LEU A 37 8.37 -11.73 0.49
C LEU A 37 9.19 -10.47 0.20
N ASP A 38 8.96 -9.86 -0.97
CA ASP A 38 9.52 -8.56 -1.36
C ASP A 38 8.54 -7.45 -0.94
N GLU A 39 8.94 -6.62 0.03
CA GLU A 39 8.07 -5.72 0.81
C GLU A 39 7.04 -6.48 1.68
N GLU A 40 6.23 -5.74 2.46
CA GLU A 40 5.14 -6.35 3.22
C GLU A 40 3.91 -6.67 2.34
N ILE A 41 3.24 -7.76 2.70
CA ILE A 41 1.93 -8.12 2.17
C ILE A 41 0.82 -7.53 3.05
N GLU A 42 -0.28 -7.18 2.40
CA GLU A 42 -1.50 -6.80 3.08
C GLU A 42 -2.15 -8.05 3.68
N VAL A 43 -2.36 -8.02 4.99
CA VAL A 43 -2.83 -9.17 5.79
C VAL A 43 -4.25 -9.02 6.32
N VAL A 44 -4.78 -7.79 6.28
CA VAL A 44 -6.15 -7.45 6.66
C VAL A 44 -6.67 -6.37 5.72
N GLU A 45 -7.88 -6.55 5.19
CA GLU A 45 -8.55 -5.60 4.31
C GLU A 45 -9.99 -5.40 4.75
N LEU A 46 -10.53 -4.19 4.58
CA LEU A 46 -11.97 -3.97 4.66
C LEU A 46 -12.64 -4.57 3.43
N SER A 47 -13.69 -5.37 3.63
CA SER A 47 -14.48 -5.89 2.52
C SER A 47 -15.33 -4.78 1.88
N ASP A 48 -15.60 -4.92 0.58
CA ASP A 48 -16.45 -4.00 -0.19
C ASP A 48 -17.96 -4.20 0.13
N ILE A 49 -18.32 -5.19 0.95
CA ILE A 49 -19.71 -5.47 1.33
C ILE A 49 -20.29 -4.29 2.10
N THR A 50 -21.33 -3.66 1.53
CA THR A 50 -22.00 -2.52 2.17
C THR A 50 -22.89 -2.97 3.32
N GLN A 51 -23.27 -2.03 4.20
CA GLN A 51 -24.17 -2.35 5.32
C GLN A 51 -25.56 -2.80 4.83
N ASP A 52 -26.08 -2.18 3.78
CA ASP A 52 -27.37 -2.55 3.19
C ASP A 52 -27.30 -3.93 2.54
N ASP A 53 -26.23 -4.22 1.79
CA ASP A 53 -26.02 -5.55 1.21
C ASP A 53 -25.87 -6.62 2.29
N LEU A 54 -25.07 -6.36 3.34
CA LEU A 54 -24.90 -7.29 4.45
C LEU A 54 -26.23 -7.60 5.14
N LYS A 55 -27.10 -6.59 5.31
CA LYS A 55 -28.44 -6.78 5.85
C LYS A 55 -29.28 -7.70 4.96
N ILE A 56 -29.29 -7.47 3.65
CA ILE A 56 -29.99 -8.33 2.68
C ILE A 56 -29.45 -9.76 2.76
N LEU A 57 -28.14 -9.95 2.76
CA LEU A 57 -27.50 -11.27 2.84
C LEU A 57 -27.91 -12.05 4.10
N LYS A 58 -28.02 -11.36 5.25
CA LYS A 58 -28.48 -11.95 6.52
C LYS A 58 -29.98 -12.28 6.49
N GLU A 59 -30.82 -11.34 6.06
CA GLU A 59 -32.29 -11.51 6.02
C GLU A 59 -32.72 -12.62 5.05
N GLN A 60 -32.06 -12.72 3.91
CA GLN A 60 -32.31 -13.77 2.90
C GLN A 60 -31.59 -15.08 3.21
N ARG A 61 -30.89 -15.18 4.36
CA ARG A 61 -30.14 -16.38 4.78
C ARG A 61 -29.14 -16.88 3.72
N LEU A 62 -28.51 -15.95 3.00
CA LEU A 62 -27.45 -16.25 2.05
C LEU A 62 -26.10 -16.46 2.74
N ILE A 63 -25.94 -15.89 3.94
CA ILE A 63 -24.74 -16.04 4.77
C ILE A 63 -25.11 -16.45 6.20
N GLU A 64 -24.14 -17.05 6.88
CA GLU A 64 -24.12 -17.27 8.32
C GLU A 64 -22.85 -16.64 8.91
N ILE A 65 -22.95 -16.12 10.14
CA ILE A 65 -21.80 -15.63 10.89
C ILE A 65 -21.64 -16.53 12.10
N ASP A 66 -20.49 -17.20 12.16
CA ASP A 66 -20.17 -18.10 13.27
C ASP A 66 -20.14 -17.31 14.59
N PRO A 67 -20.89 -17.72 15.63
CA PRO A 67 -21.08 -16.92 16.83
C PRO A 67 -19.78 -16.71 17.61
N THR A 68 -18.84 -17.66 17.52
CA THR A 68 -17.59 -17.66 18.27
C THR A 68 -16.44 -17.04 17.48
N SER A 69 -16.16 -17.58 16.29
CA SER A 69 -15.05 -17.12 15.44
C SER A 69 -15.38 -15.86 14.65
N LYS A 70 -16.66 -15.48 14.56
CA LYS A 70 -17.16 -14.38 13.71
C LYS A 70 -16.91 -14.56 12.21
N ARG A 71 -16.52 -15.76 11.78
CA ARG A 71 -16.28 -16.08 10.39
C ARG A 71 -17.58 -16.05 9.60
N VAL A 72 -17.57 -15.36 8.47
CA VAL A 72 -18.70 -15.32 7.53
C VAL A 72 -18.62 -16.55 6.61
N LYS A 73 -19.73 -17.28 6.49
CA LYS A 73 -19.88 -18.44 5.60
C LYS A 73 -21.02 -18.18 4.62
N TRP A 74 -20.79 -18.54 3.36
CA TRP A 74 -21.85 -18.52 2.36
C TRP A 74 -22.66 -19.82 2.43
N LEU A 75 -24.00 -19.73 2.43
CA LEU A 75 -24.88 -20.87 2.60
C LEU A 75 -25.44 -21.41 1.27
N ASP A 76 -25.72 -20.55 0.30
CA ASP A 76 -26.41 -20.94 -0.93
C ASP A 76 -25.46 -21.20 -2.10
N SER A 77 -24.96 -22.43 -2.23
CA SER A 77 -24.09 -22.80 -3.35
C SER A 77 -24.70 -22.60 -4.75
N GLN A 78 -26.04 -22.64 -4.87
CA GLN A 78 -26.78 -22.54 -6.13
C GLN A 78 -27.19 -21.10 -6.47
N TYR A 79 -26.92 -20.14 -5.57
CA TYR A 79 -27.20 -18.73 -5.82
C TYR A 79 -26.54 -18.27 -7.13
N HIS A 80 -27.34 -17.63 -7.97
CA HIS A 80 -26.92 -16.95 -9.20
C HIS A 80 -27.62 -15.60 -9.29
N GLY A 81 -26.87 -14.51 -9.13
CA GLY A 81 -27.43 -13.15 -9.14
C GLY A 81 -26.41 -12.06 -8.86
N ASP A 82 -26.88 -10.89 -8.42
CA ASP A 82 -26.04 -9.70 -8.21
C ASP A 82 -24.93 -9.90 -7.15
N PHE A 83 -25.13 -10.81 -6.19
CA PHE A 83 -24.14 -11.12 -5.15
C PHE A 83 -23.08 -12.15 -5.55
N GLU A 84 -22.96 -12.54 -6.83
CA GLU A 84 -21.99 -13.58 -7.25
C GLU A 84 -20.54 -13.20 -6.91
N ARG A 85 -20.20 -11.91 -7.00
CA ARG A 85 -18.88 -11.40 -6.59
C ARG A 85 -18.65 -11.59 -5.09
N THR A 86 -19.65 -11.27 -4.27
CA THR A 86 -19.62 -11.39 -2.81
C THR A 86 -19.55 -12.85 -2.38
N LYS A 87 -20.33 -13.72 -3.00
CA LYS A 87 -20.28 -15.19 -2.83
C LYS A 87 -18.87 -15.71 -3.06
N ARG A 88 -18.27 -15.36 -4.21
CA ARG A 88 -16.90 -15.78 -4.54
C ARG A 88 -15.88 -15.26 -3.55
N GLU A 89 -16.01 -14.00 -3.09
CA GLU A 89 -15.14 -13.43 -2.08
C GLU A 89 -15.22 -14.22 -0.76
N ILE A 90 -16.42 -14.43 -0.21
CA ILE A 90 -16.62 -15.20 1.03
C ILE A 90 -16.09 -16.64 0.93
N GLN A 91 -16.22 -17.27 -0.25
CA GLN A 91 -15.75 -18.64 -0.46
C GLN A 91 -14.23 -18.74 -0.59
N GLN A 92 -13.57 -17.73 -1.17
CA GLN A 92 -12.13 -17.75 -1.44
C GLN A 92 -11.31 -17.13 -0.30
N LYS A 93 -11.88 -16.19 0.43
CA LYS A 93 -11.22 -15.38 1.46
C LYS A 93 -11.86 -15.65 2.83
N ALA A 94 -11.03 -15.71 3.87
CA ALA A 94 -11.54 -15.77 5.25
C ALA A 94 -12.05 -14.38 5.67
N LEU A 95 -13.37 -14.18 5.59
CA LEU A 95 -14.02 -12.94 6.03
C LEU A 95 -14.57 -13.07 7.46
N TYR A 96 -14.48 -11.99 8.22
CA TYR A 96 -14.88 -11.93 9.63
C TYR A 96 -15.71 -10.68 9.91
N GLU A 97 -16.81 -10.81 10.65
CA GLU A 97 -17.55 -9.67 11.21
C GLU A 97 -16.89 -9.24 12.53
N VAL A 98 -16.00 -8.26 12.46
CA VAL A 98 -15.19 -7.84 13.61
C VAL A 98 -15.93 -6.88 14.53
N GLU A 99 -16.86 -6.12 13.96
CA GLU A 99 -17.83 -5.26 14.64
C GLU A 99 -19.15 -5.29 13.87
N GLN A 100 -20.21 -4.74 14.45
CA GLN A 100 -21.51 -4.70 13.78
C GLN A 100 -21.39 -4.02 12.41
N ASN A 101 -21.68 -4.78 11.35
CA ASN A 101 -21.60 -4.33 9.96
C ASN A 101 -20.20 -3.97 9.43
N ILE A 102 -19.13 -4.40 10.11
CA ILE A 102 -17.76 -4.26 9.63
C ILE A 102 -17.21 -5.64 9.31
N ILE A 103 -17.09 -5.93 8.02
CA ILE A 103 -16.51 -7.17 7.52
C ILE A 103 -15.06 -6.92 7.10
N LEU A 104 -14.13 -7.67 7.67
CA LEU A 104 -12.73 -7.66 7.27
C LEU A 104 -12.36 -9.00 6.63
N TRP A 105 -11.60 -8.96 5.54
CA TRP A 105 -10.78 -10.09 5.15
C TRP A 105 -9.54 -10.14 6.04
N GLN A 106 -9.14 -11.35 6.40
CA GLN A 106 -7.88 -11.60 7.04
C GLN A 106 -7.15 -12.77 6.36
N LEU A 107 -5.85 -12.59 6.12
CA LEU A 107 -4.95 -13.68 5.76
C LEU A 107 -4.94 -14.75 6.88
N PRO A 108 -5.00 -16.06 6.58
CA PRO A 108 -4.98 -17.08 7.63
C PRO A 108 -3.69 -17.02 8.47
N PRO A 109 -3.76 -16.98 9.81
CA PRO A 109 -2.55 -16.87 10.66
C PRO A 109 -1.60 -18.05 10.50
N GLY A 110 -2.12 -19.26 10.32
CA GLY A 110 -1.31 -20.45 10.09
C GLY A 110 -0.53 -20.45 8.77
N ILE A 111 -0.70 -19.46 7.87
CA ILE A 111 0.01 -19.43 6.60
C ILE A 111 1.52 -19.25 6.79
N PHE A 112 1.95 -18.39 7.73
CA PHE A 112 3.37 -18.14 7.96
C PHE A 112 4.04 -19.32 8.68
N GLU A 113 3.31 -19.94 9.61
CA GLU A 113 3.74 -21.16 10.33
C GLU A 113 3.79 -22.40 9.43
N ALA A 114 3.19 -22.35 8.24
CA ALA A 114 3.23 -23.44 7.28
C ALA A 114 4.61 -23.59 6.61
N PHE A 115 5.35 -22.49 6.48
CA PHE A 115 6.66 -22.48 5.83
C PHE A 115 7.75 -22.85 6.82
N HIS A 116 8.80 -23.51 6.32
CA HIS A 116 10.01 -23.82 7.08
C HIS A 116 10.68 -22.55 7.60
N GLN A 117 10.82 -21.57 6.69
CA GLN A 117 11.44 -20.28 6.91
C GLN A 117 10.67 -19.21 6.15
N VAL A 118 10.59 -18.02 6.75
CA VAL A 118 9.94 -16.85 6.16
C VAL A 118 10.89 -15.66 6.21
N TYR A 119 11.24 -15.13 5.04
CA TYR A 119 12.04 -13.92 4.87
C TYR A 119 11.16 -12.79 4.33
N ILE A 120 11.03 -11.71 5.10
CA ILE A 120 10.27 -10.51 4.70
C ILE A 120 11.26 -9.37 4.48
N MET A 121 11.45 -8.98 3.22
CA MET A 121 12.38 -7.93 2.81
C MET A 121 11.63 -6.60 2.75
N THR A 122 11.45 -5.93 3.88
CA THR A 122 10.75 -4.63 3.94
C THR A 122 11.51 -3.57 4.72
N PHE A 123 11.28 -2.32 4.35
CA PHE A 123 11.81 -1.15 5.02
C PHE A 123 10.79 -0.60 6.03
N LEU A 124 11.26 -0.26 7.24
CA LEU A 124 10.43 0.24 8.37
C LEU A 124 9.31 -0.72 8.78
N PHE A 125 9.64 -2.01 9.00
CA PHE A 125 8.67 -3.06 9.34
C PHE A 125 7.71 -2.70 10.49
N ARG A 126 8.19 -2.03 11.55
CA ARG A 126 7.35 -1.59 12.69
C ARG A 126 6.21 -0.67 12.29
N GLY A 127 6.36 0.07 11.19
CA GLY A 127 5.32 0.90 10.61
C GLY A 127 4.34 0.14 9.72
N SER A 128 4.33 -1.20 9.72
CA SER A 128 3.46 -1.99 8.82
C SER A 128 2.26 -2.61 9.54
N MET A 129 1.19 -2.89 8.79
CA MET A 129 0.07 -3.69 9.32
C MET A 129 0.49 -5.13 9.61
N LEU A 130 1.49 -5.63 8.90
CA LEU A 130 2.06 -6.96 9.12
C LEU A 130 2.73 -7.06 10.50
N PHE A 131 3.37 -5.99 10.99
CA PHE A 131 3.89 -5.94 12.35
C PHE A 131 2.77 -6.12 13.38
N LEU A 132 1.68 -5.35 13.31
CA LEU A 132 0.56 -5.53 14.24
C LEU A 132 -0.08 -6.92 14.13
N TYR A 133 -0.17 -7.47 12.92
CA TYR A 133 -0.66 -8.82 12.72
C TYR A 133 0.22 -9.86 13.44
N PHE A 134 1.54 -9.74 13.35
CA PHE A 134 2.46 -10.61 14.08
C PHE A 134 2.27 -10.46 15.59
N GLN A 135 2.07 -9.24 16.09
CA GLN A 135 1.80 -9.00 17.50
C GLN A 135 0.46 -9.62 17.96
N LYS A 136 -0.59 -9.51 17.16
CA LYS A 136 -1.92 -10.08 17.44
C LYS A 136 -1.89 -11.59 17.60
N TYR A 137 -1.14 -12.28 16.75
CA TYR A 137 -1.07 -13.74 16.73
C TYR A 137 0.12 -14.30 17.49
N GLY A 138 0.90 -13.46 18.19
CA GLY A 138 2.07 -13.91 18.95
C GLY A 138 3.19 -14.49 18.09
N MET A 139 3.29 -14.06 16.82
CA MET A 139 4.34 -14.52 15.90
C MET A 139 5.68 -13.86 16.24
N SER A 140 6.65 -14.69 16.61
CA SER A 140 8.03 -14.25 16.87
C SER A 140 8.76 -13.99 15.56
N PHE A 141 9.58 -12.94 15.53
CA PHE A 141 10.45 -12.65 14.40
C PHE A 141 11.78 -12.05 14.89
N GLN A 142 12.80 -12.14 14.04
CA GLN A 142 14.10 -11.52 14.26
C GLN A 142 14.41 -10.55 13.12
N TYR A 143 15.15 -9.49 13.44
CA TYR A 143 15.67 -8.59 12.41
C TYR A 143 16.95 -9.17 11.82
N LEU A 144 17.06 -9.05 10.51
CA LEU A 144 18.27 -9.30 9.75
C LEU A 144 18.61 -8.04 8.95
N HIS A 145 19.89 -7.80 8.71
CA HIS A 145 20.38 -6.78 7.79
C HIS A 145 21.42 -7.39 6.84
N ILE A 146 21.83 -6.63 5.83
CA ILE A 146 22.72 -7.11 4.78
C ILE A 146 24.10 -6.49 4.98
N GLU A 147 25.10 -7.35 5.14
CA GLU A 147 26.52 -6.95 5.18
C GLU A 147 27.26 -7.50 3.96
N LYS A 148 28.50 -7.03 3.77
CA LYS A 148 29.44 -7.55 2.77
C LYS A 148 30.66 -8.14 3.45
N ASP A 149 31.11 -9.27 2.97
CA ASP A 149 32.37 -9.85 3.42
C ASP A 149 33.59 -9.15 2.76
N SER A 150 34.79 -9.57 3.15
CA SER A 150 36.05 -9.09 2.56
C SER A 150 36.19 -9.35 1.04
N GLN A 151 35.31 -10.17 0.46
CA GLN A 151 35.25 -10.50 -0.96
C GLN A 151 34.08 -9.78 -1.67
N GLU A 152 33.45 -8.78 -1.04
CA GLU A 152 32.29 -8.05 -1.55
C GLU A 152 31.03 -8.92 -1.77
N LYS A 153 30.94 -10.11 -1.14
CA LYS A 153 29.75 -10.96 -1.19
C LYS A 153 28.77 -10.58 -0.08
N TYR A 154 27.49 -10.52 -0.43
CA TYR A 154 26.42 -10.19 0.49
C TYR A 154 26.03 -11.39 1.36
N TYR A 155 25.78 -11.14 2.65
CA TYR A 155 25.22 -12.13 3.59
C TYR A 155 24.26 -11.47 4.59
N PHE A 156 23.42 -12.30 5.21
CA PHE A 156 22.53 -11.86 6.29
C PHE A 156 23.26 -11.82 7.62
N SER A 157 23.22 -10.66 8.28
CA SER A 157 23.71 -10.46 9.64
C SER A 157 22.52 -10.25 10.59
N GLN A 158 22.64 -10.74 11.83
CA GLN A 158 21.56 -10.68 12.80
C GLN A 158 21.51 -9.30 13.45
N GLY A 159 20.29 -8.75 13.60
CA GLY A 159 20.06 -7.49 14.26
C GLY A 159 19.38 -6.46 13.36
N TYR A 160 18.81 -5.44 14.01
CA TYR A 160 18.24 -4.29 13.33
C TYR A 160 19.34 -3.27 13.04
N GLU A 161 19.49 -2.91 11.78
CA GLU A 161 20.42 -1.86 11.35
C GLU A 161 19.62 -0.60 10.98
N GLU A 162 19.91 0.50 11.66
CA GLU A 162 19.39 1.80 11.24
C GLU A 162 20.14 2.34 10.04
N VAL A 163 19.42 3.06 9.18
CA VAL A 163 20.05 3.77 8.05
C VAL A 163 21.07 4.77 8.59
N SER A 164 22.34 4.57 8.23
CA SER A 164 23.46 5.38 8.70
C SER A 164 23.28 6.86 8.33
N LYS A 165 23.87 7.76 9.13
CA LYS A 165 23.84 9.21 8.85
C LYS A 165 24.43 9.54 7.48
N LEU A 166 25.50 8.85 7.09
CA LEU A 166 26.13 9.03 5.78
C LEU A 166 25.17 8.66 4.65
N GLU A 167 24.46 7.55 4.80
CA GLU A 167 23.48 7.09 3.81
C GLU A 167 22.28 8.04 3.72
N LYS A 168 21.80 8.57 4.85
CA LYS A 168 20.77 9.63 4.84
C LYS A 168 21.23 10.89 4.10
N VAL A 169 22.48 11.32 4.29
CA VAL A 169 23.07 12.46 3.55
C VAL A 169 23.14 12.15 2.05
N ARG A 170 23.52 10.93 1.65
CA ARG A 170 23.53 10.48 0.26
C ARG A 170 22.12 10.49 -0.34
N ILE A 171 21.12 10.01 0.38
CA ILE A 171 19.72 10.04 -0.06
C ILE A 171 19.24 11.49 -0.21
N LYS A 172 19.56 12.35 0.77
CA LYS A 172 19.19 13.77 0.76
C LYS A 172 19.79 14.52 -0.43
N SER A 173 20.99 14.16 -0.88
CA SER A 173 21.59 14.76 -2.09
C SER A 173 20.94 14.29 -3.40
N LEU A 174 20.33 13.10 -3.41
CA LEU A 174 19.58 12.56 -4.54
C LEU A 174 18.11 12.99 -4.55
N LEU A 175 17.57 13.52 -3.45
CA LEU A 175 16.14 13.81 -3.30
C LEU A 175 15.88 15.31 -3.13
N ASP A 176 15.55 15.97 -4.25
CA ASP A 176 15.21 17.39 -4.29
C ASP A 176 13.72 17.62 -3.98
N VAL A 177 13.41 17.86 -2.71
CA VAL A 177 12.06 18.16 -2.23
C VAL A 177 11.69 19.61 -2.52
N TYR A 178 10.61 19.82 -3.28
CA TYR A 178 10.15 21.16 -3.65
C TYR A 178 9.70 21.98 -2.43
N GLU A 179 10.39 23.10 -2.21
CA GLU A 179 10.00 24.14 -1.28
C GLU A 179 9.53 25.40 -2.02
N GLY A 180 8.27 25.78 -1.84
CA GLY A 180 7.75 27.01 -2.42
C GLY A 180 6.23 27.11 -2.42
N ARG A 181 5.72 28.16 -3.06
CA ARG A 181 4.30 28.56 -3.01
C ARG A 181 3.30 27.47 -3.45
N LEU A 182 3.70 26.51 -4.28
CA LEU A 182 2.80 25.43 -4.72
C LEU A 182 2.39 24.52 -3.55
N ASN A 183 3.13 24.54 -2.44
CA ASN A 183 2.82 23.80 -1.22
C ASN A 183 1.67 24.41 -0.41
N THR A 184 1.33 25.68 -0.62
CA THR A 184 0.41 26.41 0.27
C THR A 184 -0.68 27.20 -0.45
N ASN A 185 -0.48 27.55 -1.74
CA ASN A 185 -1.43 28.38 -2.50
C ASN A 185 -2.79 27.73 -2.78
N TYR A 186 -2.92 26.41 -2.60
CA TYR A 186 -4.19 25.70 -2.72
C TYR A 186 -5.03 25.77 -1.44
N LEU A 187 -4.46 26.21 -0.31
CA LEU A 187 -5.18 26.40 0.94
C LEU A 187 -5.88 27.77 0.94
N PRO A 188 -7.09 27.87 1.52
CA PRO A 188 -7.73 29.17 1.72
C PRO A 188 -6.92 30.03 2.70
N GLU A 189 -6.99 31.36 2.59
CA GLU A 189 -6.20 32.28 3.41
C GLU A 189 -6.37 32.06 4.92
N SER A 190 -7.58 31.75 5.37
CA SER A 190 -7.89 31.44 6.77
C SER A 190 -7.24 30.15 7.30
N LYS A 191 -6.57 29.38 6.43
CA LYS A 191 -5.88 28.12 6.73
C LYS A 191 -4.38 28.14 6.42
N LYS A 192 -3.85 29.23 5.86
CA LYS A 192 -2.40 29.41 5.66
C LYS A 192 -1.61 29.63 6.98
N LYS A 193 -2.33 29.77 8.10
CA LYS A 193 -1.80 30.08 9.44
C LYS A 193 -2.29 29.09 10.52
N ARG A 194 -2.90 27.95 10.16
CA ARG A 194 -3.51 27.02 11.15
C ARG A 194 -3.03 25.58 10.93
N ASP A 195 -2.12 25.14 11.80
CA ASP A 195 -1.48 23.81 11.83
C ASP A 195 -2.47 22.64 11.80
N ILE A 196 -3.65 22.79 12.41
CA ILE A 196 -4.62 21.70 12.61
C ILE A 196 -5.29 21.23 11.30
N GLN A 197 -5.49 22.12 10.33
CA GLN A 197 -6.02 21.74 9.01
C GLN A 197 -4.93 21.39 7.99
N GLU A 198 -3.69 21.75 8.28
CA GLU A 198 -2.52 21.30 7.52
C GLU A 198 -2.21 19.82 7.79
N TYR A 199 -2.42 19.34 9.03
CA TYR A 199 -2.14 17.96 9.41
C TYR A 199 -2.97 16.92 8.65
N SER A 200 -4.28 17.17 8.43
CA SER A 200 -5.19 16.22 7.75
C SER A 200 -5.48 16.56 6.29
N GLY A 201 -4.92 17.66 5.78
CA GLY A 201 -5.04 18.04 4.37
C GLY A 201 -4.53 16.93 3.45
N LEU A 202 -5.22 16.73 2.31
CA LEU A 202 -4.93 15.66 1.35
C LEU A 202 -5.17 14.23 1.88
N SER A 203 -5.87 14.02 2.99
CA SER A 203 -6.32 12.69 3.41
C SER A 203 -7.36 12.10 2.45
N SER A 204 -7.71 10.82 2.62
CA SER A 204 -8.76 10.16 1.81
C SER A 204 -10.10 10.90 1.93
N SER A 205 -10.53 11.21 3.16
CA SER A 205 -11.76 11.97 3.42
C SER A 205 -11.70 13.41 2.87
N TRP A 206 -10.53 14.05 2.90
CA TRP A 206 -10.33 15.37 2.30
C TRP A 206 -10.59 15.34 0.79
N HIS A 207 -10.11 14.31 0.09
CA HIS A 207 -10.34 14.15 -1.34
C HIS A 207 -11.80 13.83 -1.67
N GLN A 208 -12.49 13.07 -0.82
CA GLN A 208 -13.90 12.71 -1.01
C GLN A 208 -14.85 13.90 -0.78
N ASN A 209 -14.48 14.85 0.09
CA ASN A 209 -15.31 16.00 0.41
C ASN A 209 -15.49 16.95 -0.79
N ARG A 210 -16.74 17.08 -1.28
CA ARG A 210 -17.10 17.92 -2.43
C ARG A 210 -16.72 19.40 -2.27
N LYS A 211 -16.67 19.92 -1.04
CA LYS A 211 -16.27 21.31 -0.75
C LYS A 211 -14.80 21.60 -1.14
N ASN A 212 -13.98 20.56 -1.25
CA ASN A 212 -12.56 20.69 -1.59
C ASN A 212 -12.26 20.67 -3.09
N LYS A 213 -13.28 20.54 -3.96
CA LYS A 213 -13.11 20.52 -5.43
C LYS A 213 -12.30 21.71 -5.95
N LYS A 214 -12.54 22.92 -5.42
CA LYS A 214 -11.78 24.13 -5.80
C LYS A 214 -10.28 24.04 -5.47
N TYR A 215 -9.93 23.43 -4.34
CA TYR A 215 -8.55 23.25 -3.91
C TYR A 215 -7.86 22.14 -4.72
N ILE A 216 -8.57 21.05 -5.03
CA ILE A 216 -8.12 20.00 -5.94
C ILE A 216 -7.77 20.58 -7.32
N ASN A 217 -8.60 21.48 -7.85
CA ASN A 217 -8.32 22.15 -9.13
C ASN A 217 -7.05 23.01 -9.08
N VAL A 218 -6.78 23.67 -7.94
CA VAL A 218 -5.52 24.43 -7.75
C VAL A 218 -4.33 23.47 -7.67
N LEU A 219 -4.42 22.39 -6.89
CA LEU A 219 -3.38 21.35 -6.80
C LEU A 219 -3.07 20.70 -8.15
N ASN A 220 -4.10 20.41 -8.96
CA ASN A 220 -3.91 19.86 -10.30
C ASN A 220 -3.13 20.85 -11.19
N ARG A 221 -3.50 22.14 -11.17
CA ARG A 221 -2.74 23.19 -11.87
C ARG A 221 -1.32 23.35 -11.33
N ASN A 222 -1.13 23.26 -10.01
CA ASN A 222 0.20 23.31 -9.40
C ASN A 222 1.08 22.14 -9.84
N ALA A 223 0.55 20.92 -9.85
CA ALA A 223 1.29 19.75 -10.31
C ALA A 223 1.69 19.89 -11.78
N VAL A 224 0.80 20.39 -12.64
CA VAL A 224 1.12 20.70 -14.04
C VAL A 224 2.19 21.78 -14.14
N ASN A 225 2.07 22.86 -13.37
CA ASN A 225 3.04 23.95 -13.29
C ASN A 225 4.43 23.46 -12.82
N TYR A 226 4.45 22.59 -11.81
CA TYR A 226 5.67 21.97 -11.30
C TYR A 226 6.37 21.16 -12.39
N ILE A 227 5.63 20.28 -13.07
CA ILE A 227 6.15 19.49 -14.19
C ILE A 227 6.70 20.39 -15.30
N GLN A 228 5.93 21.39 -15.74
CA GLN A 228 6.21 22.12 -16.98
C GLN A 228 7.19 23.27 -16.80
N ASN A 229 7.06 24.04 -15.72
CA ASN A 229 7.75 25.31 -15.55
C ASN A 229 8.83 25.27 -14.46
N TYR A 230 8.73 24.37 -13.48
CA TYR A 230 9.77 24.22 -12.45
C TYR A 230 10.78 23.12 -12.77
N ARG A 231 10.35 22.06 -13.47
CA ARG A 231 11.19 20.90 -13.79
C ARG A 231 11.38 20.65 -15.28
N HIS A 232 10.59 21.30 -16.14
CA HIS A 232 10.59 21.08 -17.59
C HIS A 232 10.53 19.58 -17.98
N ALA A 233 9.84 18.78 -17.17
CA ALA A 233 9.93 17.33 -17.22
C ALA A 233 9.14 16.75 -18.40
N PRO A 234 9.77 15.87 -19.20
CA PRO A 234 9.06 15.04 -20.16
C PRO A 234 7.97 14.21 -19.49
N LYS A 235 6.88 13.92 -20.21
CA LYS A 235 5.74 13.18 -19.62
C LYS A 235 6.14 11.80 -19.10
N ASN A 236 7.02 11.12 -19.83
CA ASN A 236 7.51 9.80 -19.45
C ASN A 236 8.41 9.86 -18.22
N THR A 237 9.07 10.96 -17.85
CA THR A 237 9.90 10.97 -16.62
C THR A 237 9.09 11.23 -15.35
N VAL A 238 7.79 11.50 -15.48
CA VAL A 238 6.90 11.80 -14.35
C VAL A 238 6.39 10.51 -13.70
N MET A 239 6.32 10.51 -12.37
CA MET A 239 5.57 9.55 -11.54
C MET A 239 4.67 10.34 -10.60
N TRP A 240 3.39 9.97 -10.50
CA TRP A 240 2.48 10.67 -9.60
C TRP A 240 1.53 9.73 -8.87
N THR A 241 1.04 10.19 -7.72
CA THR A 241 0.09 9.42 -6.91
C THR A 241 -0.91 10.29 -6.18
N THR A 242 -2.03 9.66 -5.82
CA THR A 242 -3.07 10.07 -4.90
C THR A 242 -3.89 8.82 -4.58
N PHE A 243 -4.98 8.92 -3.81
CA PHE A 243 -5.89 7.80 -3.60
C PHE A 243 -6.57 7.40 -4.90
N LYS A 244 -6.65 6.09 -5.19
CA LYS A 244 -7.24 5.55 -6.44
C LYS A 244 -8.64 6.14 -6.75
N PRO A 245 -9.59 6.28 -5.80
CA PRO A 245 -10.88 6.93 -6.07
C PRO A 245 -10.80 8.43 -6.41
N ALA A 246 -9.69 9.08 -6.07
CA ALA A 246 -9.44 10.50 -6.35
C ALA A 246 -8.60 10.73 -7.61
N ALA A 247 -7.97 9.70 -8.18
CA ALA A 247 -7.03 9.82 -9.30
C ALA A 247 -7.63 10.56 -10.51
N ASN A 248 -8.88 10.27 -10.87
CA ASN A 248 -9.58 10.92 -11.99
C ASN A 248 -9.71 12.44 -11.81
N LYS A 249 -9.68 12.96 -10.56
CA LYS A 249 -9.78 14.40 -10.28
C LYS A 249 -8.49 15.17 -10.65
N TYR A 250 -7.37 14.46 -10.73
CA TYR A 250 -6.06 15.00 -11.09
C TYR A 250 -5.64 14.65 -12.51
N GLU A 251 -6.39 13.81 -13.21
CA GLU A 251 -6.04 13.37 -14.55
C GLU A 251 -5.94 14.56 -15.51
N ASN A 252 -4.82 14.66 -16.23
CA ASN A 252 -4.59 15.68 -17.25
C ASN A 252 -3.60 15.16 -18.32
N ARG A 253 -3.13 16.03 -19.24
CA ARG A 253 -2.23 15.62 -20.33
C ARG A 253 -0.87 15.10 -19.83
N ARG A 254 -0.37 15.63 -18.72
CA ARG A 254 0.91 15.31 -18.08
C ARG A 254 0.78 14.22 -17.02
N MET A 255 -0.34 14.15 -16.30
CA MET A 255 -0.61 13.14 -15.26
C MET A 255 -1.77 12.24 -15.69
N LYS A 256 -1.46 11.04 -16.19
CA LYS A 256 -2.44 10.06 -16.64
C LYS A 256 -2.59 8.92 -15.63
N ALA A 257 -3.83 8.73 -15.17
CA ALA A 257 -4.22 7.66 -14.26
C ALA A 257 -4.56 6.37 -15.00
N ASN A 258 -5.31 6.50 -16.10
CA ASN A 258 -5.89 5.36 -16.80
C ASN A 258 -5.22 5.15 -18.16
N CYS A 259 -5.05 3.87 -18.52
CA CYS A 259 -4.58 3.50 -19.84
C CYS A 259 -5.69 3.76 -20.86
N ARG A 260 -5.38 4.39 -22.00
CA ARG A 260 -6.36 4.56 -23.10
C ARG A 260 -6.85 3.22 -23.68
N TRP A 261 -6.14 2.14 -23.40
CA TRP A 261 -6.46 0.78 -23.83
C TRP A 261 -7.11 -0.08 -22.71
N SER A 262 -7.42 0.52 -21.54
CA SER A 262 -8.02 -0.22 -20.42
C SER A 262 -9.44 -0.67 -20.78
N GLY A 263 -9.64 -1.98 -20.77
CA GLY A 263 -10.85 -2.68 -21.23
C GLY A 263 -10.56 -4.10 -21.73
N ARG A 264 -9.29 -4.42 -22.05
CA ARG A 264 -8.87 -5.77 -22.51
C ARG A 264 -7.56 -6.33 -21.92
N ILE A 265 -6.67 -5.50 -21.34
CA ILE A 265 -5.36 -5.91 -20.80
C ILE A 265 -4.98 -5.03 -19.60
N SER A 266 -4.32 -5.59 -18.57
CA SER A 266 -3.76 -4.83 -17.45
C SER A 266 -2.58 -3.96 -17.94
N CYS A 267 -2.41 -2.70 -17.48
CA CYS A 267 -1.32 -1.86 -18.04
C CYS A 267 0.08 -2.45 -17.73
N ASN A 268 0.24 -3.40 -16.80
CA ASN A 268 1.48 -4.15 -16.56
C ASN A 268 1.86 -5.09 -17.72
N GLU A 269 0.89 -5.54 -18.51
CA GLU A 269 1.07 -6.37 -19.72
C GLU A 269 0.97 -5.55 -21.01
N CYS A 270 0.84 -4.23 -20.90
CA CYS A 270 0.67 -3.36 -22.05
C CYS A 270 2.02 -3.15 -22.75
N THR A 271 2.24 -3.88 -23.83
CA THR A 271 3.38 -3.72 -24.76
C THR A 271 3.28 -2.48 -25.65
N ARG A 272 2.14 -1.78 -25.62
CA ARG A 272 1.92 -0.51 -26.35
C ARG A 272 2.45 0.67 -25.53
N PRO A 273 2.70 1.84 -26.15
CA PRO A 273 3.05 3.06 -25.43
C PRO A 273 1.94 3.48 -24.41
N CYS A 274 1.95 2.90 -23.20
CA CYS A 274 1.04 3.22 -22.11
C CYS A 274 1.57 4.49 -21.44
N GLY A 275 1.04 5.65 -21.84
CA GLY A 275 1.42 6.94 -21.25
C GLY A 275 0.86 7.20 -19.85
N VAL A 276 0.59 6.14 -19.08
CA VAL A 276 0.15 6.15 -17.68
C VAL A 276 1.37 6.32 -16.81
N ASN A 277 1.31 7.31 -15.94
CA ASN A 277 2.36 7.62 -14.97
C ASN A 277 1.83 7.71 -13.54
N PHE A 278 0.59 7.27 -13.33
CA PHE A 278 0.05 7.06 -11.99
C PHE A 278 0.58 5.77 -11.40
N VAL A 279 0.98 5.83 -10.13
CA VAL A 279 1.39 4.68 -9.32
C VAL A 279 0.60 4.75 -8.03
N SER A 280 -0.12 3.68 -7.68
CA SER A 280 -0.90 3.66 -6.43
C SER A 280 0.04 3.92 -5.24
N CYS A 281 -0.43 4.67 -4.24
CA CYS A 281 0.37 4.99 -3.06
C CYS A 281 0.75 3.74 -2.24
N ASN A 282 -0.04 2.66 -2.35
CA ASN A 282 0.20 1.35 -1.78
C ASN A 282 0.69 0.32 -2.82
N ALA A 283 1.17 0.75 -3.99
CA ALA A 283 1.69 -0.19 -4.99
C ALA A 283 2.82 -1.02 -4.35
N ARG A 284 2.84 -2.33 -4.66
CA ARG A 284 3.84 -3.33 -4.26
C ARG A 284 4.54 -3.91 -5.49
N ALA A 285 5.79 -4.35 -5.35
CA ALA A 285 6.50 -5.22 -6.30
C ALA A 285 6.42 -4.79 -7.79
N THR A 286 6.70 -3.51 -8.11
CA THR A 286 6.80 -3.02 -9.50
C THR A 286 8.08 -2.22 -9.76
N ASN A 287 8.84 -2.64 -10.79
CA ASN A 287 10.07 -1.99 -11.27
C ASN A 287 9.83 -1.04 -12.46
N ARG A 288 8.59 -0.92 -12.92
CA ARG A 288 8.23 -0.20 -14.14
C ARG A 288 8.58 1.30 -14.16
N TYR A 289 8.73 1.89 -12.98
CA TYR A 289 8.90 3.33 -12.81
C TYR A 289 10.33 3.69 -12.38
N ALA A 290 11.26 2.75 -12.42
CA ALA A 290 12.65 2.97 -12.04
C ALA A 290 13.39 4.00 -12.92
N ASP A 291 12.78 4.48 -14.00
CA ASP A 291 13.29 5.54 -14.87
C ASP A 291 12.63 6.92 -14.64
N ARG A 292 11.75 7.04 -13.64
CA ARG A 292 11.05 8.30 -13.36
C ARG A 292 11.86 9.18 -12.43
N THR A 293 12.03 10.45 -12.79
CA THR A 293 12.85 11.42 -12.06
C THR A 293 12.05 12.60 -11.49
N THR A 294 10.80 12.79 -11.90
CA THR A 294 9.93 13.86 -11.41
C THR A 294 8.71 13.27 -10.69
N LEU A 295 8.66 13.42 -9.38
CA LEU A 295 7.69 12.77 -8.50
C LEU A 295 6.66 13.77 -7.98
N ILE A 296 5.39 13.35 -7.94
CA ILE A 296 4.27 14.18 -7.44
C ILE A 296 3.40 13.35 -6.51
N TYR A 297 3.40 13.69 -5.22
CA TYR A 297 2.73 12.91 -4.18
C TYR A 297 1.56 13.71 -3.58
N LEU A 298 0.34 13.45 -4.08
CA LEU A 298 -0.87 14.22 -3.75
C LEU A 298 -1.78 13.49 -2.76
N CYS A 299 -1.20 12.82 -1.76
CA CYS A 299 -1.96 12.20 -0.67
C CYS A 299 -1.27 12.38 0.68
N ASN A 300 -2.06 12.23 1.73
CA ASN A 300 -1.63 12.20 3.13
C ASN A 300 -2.18 10.91 3.73
N ILE A 301 -1.28 9.97 4.02
CA ILE A 301 -1.64 8.59 4.31
C ILE A 301 -1.98 8.44 5.79
N PHE A 302 -3.15 7.86 6.06
CA PHE A 302 -3.55 7.44 7.39
C PHE A 302 -3.89 5.95 7.33
N PRO A 303 -3.64 5.21 8.42
CA PRO A 303 -4.13 3.85 8.53
C PRO A 303 -5.66 3.80 8.49
N VAL A 304 -6.21 2.65 8.11
CA VAL A 304 -7.66 2.42 8.14
C VAL A 304 -8.07 2.09 9.58
N PRO A 305 -8.86 2.92 10.28
CA PRO A 305 -9.08 2.76 11.73
C PRO A 305 -9.68 1.40 12.13
N PRO A 306 -10.71 0.86 11.43
CA PRO A 306 -11.22 -0.49 11.74
C PRO A 306 -10.16 -1.59 11.66
N VAL A 307 -9.20 -1.47 10.72
CA VAL A 307 -8.11 -2.45 10.56
C VAL A 307 -7.13 -2.34 11.72
N VAL A 308 -6.75 -1.13 12.13
CA VAL A 308 -5.85 -0.93 13.28
C VAL A 308 -6.53 -1.39 14.56
N GLN A 309 -7.78 -0.99 14.81
CA GLN A 309 -8.53 -1.41 15.98
C GLN A 309 -8.60 -2.92 16.07
N TYR A 310 -8.96 -3.59 14.97
CA TYR A 310 -8.99 -5.04 14.91
C TYR A 310 -7.63 -5.67 15.20
N LEU A 311 -6.56 -5.16 14.59
CA LEU A 311 -5.22 -5.71 14.76
C LEU A 311 -4.62 -5.44 16.15
N SER A 312 -4.98 -4.33 16.79
CA SER A 312 -4.50 -3.98 18.13
C SER A 312 -5.23 -4.73 19.26
N GLN A 313 -6.42 -5.28 19.00
CA GLN A 313 -7.15 -6.07 20.01
C GLN A 313 -6.32 -7.26 20.51
N GLY A 314 -6.07 -7.30 21.82
CA GLY A 314 -5.31 -8.35 22.49
C GLY A 314 -3.79 -8.15 22.46
N THR A 315 -3.31 -7.01 21.95
CA THR A 315 -1.87 -6.68 21.89
C THR A 315 -1.52 -5.53 22.82
N THR A 316 -0.28 -5.51 23.29
CA THR A 316 0.32 -4.35 23.98
C THR A 316 1.14 -3.46 23.04
N ALA A 317 1.19 -3.82 21.75
CA ALA A 317 1.98 -3.10 20.76
C ALA A 317 1.32 -1.78 20.39
N GLU A 318 2.07 -0.69 20.51
CA GLU A 318 1.63 0.62 20.05
C GLU A 318 1.83 0.75 18.53
N PHE A 319 0.79 1.21 17.83
CA PHE A 319 0.86 1.45 16.39
C PHE A 319 1.25 2.89 16.10
N ASP A 320 2.38 3.08 15.43
CA ASP A 320 2.83 4.39 14.97
C ASP A 320 2.27 4.69 13.56
N ALA A 321 1.20 5.50 13.53
CA ALA A 321 0.55 5.93 12.31
C ALA A 321 1.41 6.87 11.43
N ASP A 322 2.36 7.60 12.02
CA ASP A 322 3.29 8.47 11.31
C ASP A 322 4.41 7.63 10.67
N LEU A 323 4.93 6.62 11.38
CA LEU A 323 5.87 5.65 10.82
C LEU A 323 5.23 4.85 9.68
N TYR A 324 3.96 4.46 9.80
CA TYR A 324 3.21 3.84 8.70
C TYR A 324 3.13 4.76 7.47
N ALA A 325 2.80 6.03 7.66
CA ALA A 325 2.73 6.99 6.56
C ALA A 325 4.10 7.20 5.89
N LEU A 326 5.17 7.29 6.70
CA LEU A 326 6.53 7.40 6.21
C LEU A 326 6.96 6.16 5.41
N ALA A 327 6.69 4.96 5.91
CA ALA A 327 7.01 3.70 5.22
C ALA A 327 6.36 3.65 3.82
N GLN A 328 5.07 4.00 3.70
CA GLN A 328 4.39 4.07 2.40
C GLN A 328 5.01 5.10 1.44
N LEU A 329 5.35 6.29 1.95
CA LEU A 329 6.00 7.33 1.15
C LEU A 329 7.38 6.88 0.65
N MET A 330 8.19 6.30 1.53
CA MET A 330 9.54 5.83 1.21
C MET A 330 9.52 4.72 0.17
N GLN A 331 8.68 3.70 0.36
CA GLN A 331 8.50 2.63 -0.63
C GLN A 331 8.05 3.18 -1.98
N TRP A 332 7.12 4.15 -1.99
CA TRP A 332 6.68 4.78 -3.24
C TRP A 332 7.80 5.58 -3.92
N ILE A 333 8.58 6.37 -3.17
CA ILE A 333 9.73 7.11 -3.71
C ILE A 333 10.75 6.14 -4.31
N TRP A 334 11.03 5.00 -3.67
CA TRP A 334 11.98 3.99 -4.17
C TRP A 334 11.47 3.19 -5.38
N ARG A 335 10.25 3.43 -5.86
CA ARG A 335 9.82 2.97 -7.19
C ARG A 335 10.39 3.81 -8.34
N SER A 336 11.00 4.95 -8.02
CA SER A 336 11.57 5.90 -8.97
C SER A 336 13.07 5.65 -9.24
N ALA A 337 13.68 6.56 -10.00
CA ALA A 337 15.10 6.49 -10.37
C ALA A 337 16.08 6.55 -9.18
N ILE A 338 15.64 7.01 -8.00
CA ILE A 338 16.47 7.01 -6.79
C ILE A 338 16.95 5.62 -6.40
N ARG A 339 16.19 4.56 -6.72
CA ARG A 339 16.60 3.16 -6.52
C ARG A 339 17.84 2.78 -7.32
N ARG A 340 18.08 3.46 -8.46
CA ARG A 340 19.28 3.30 -9.29
C ARG A 340 20.40 4.27 -8.90
N GLY A 341 20.24 5.02 -7.81
CA GLY A 341 21.18 6.06 -7.39
C GLY A 341 21.08 7.34 -8.20
N GLU A 342 20.00 7.55 -8.97
CA GLU A 342 19.78 8.76 -9.75
C GLU A 342 19.02 9.82 -8.95
N ALA A 343 19.32 11.09 -9.20
CA ALA A 343 18.62 12.19 -8.55
C ALA A 343 17.16 12.29 -9.02
N VAL A 344 16.26 12.58 -8.08
CA VAL A 344 14.83 12.76 -8.32
C VAL A 344 14.33 14.04 -7.64
N SER A 345 13.38 14.70 -8.26
CA SER A 345 12.69 15.84 -7.67
C SER A 345 11.30 15.45 -7.20
N LEU A 346 10.89 15.93 -6.02
CA LEU A 346 9.62 15.55 -5.38
C LEU A 346 8.76 16.78 -5.06
N TYR A 347 7.55 16.84 -5.62
CA TYR A 347 6.48 17.73 -5.16
C TYR A 347 5.56 17.02 -4.17
N LEU A 348 5.65 17.43 -2.90
CA LEU A 348 4.93 16.84 -1.77
C LEU A 348 4.12 17.91 -1.02
N PRO A 349 2.95 18.34 -1.51
CA PRO A 349 2.19 19.44 -0.91
C PRO A 349 1.68 19.18 0.52
N SER A 350 1.52 17.93 0.95
CA SER A 350 1.10 17.63 2.33
C SER A 350 2.18 18.05 3.33
N ALA A 351 1.88 19.00 4.20
CA ALA A 351 2.79 19.47 5.25
C ALA A 351 3.23 18.33 6.18
N ARG A 352 2.28 17.49 6.65
CA ARG A 352 2.58 16.31 7.49
C ARG A 352 3.54 15.36 6.80
N MET A 353 3.22 14.89 5.59
CA MET A 353 4.07 13.92 4.88
C MET A 353 5.47 14.49 4.59
N ARG A 354 5.55 15.78 4.26
CA ARG A 354 6.82 16.47 4.04
C ARG A 354 7.65 16.53 5.32
N LYS A 355 7.03 16.90 6.44
CA LYS A 355 7.68 16.91 7.75
C LYS A 355 8.23 15.53 8.09
N LEU A 356 7.42 14.47 7.97
CA LEU A 356 7.86 13.10 8.24
C LEU A 356 9.10 12.70 7.40
N LEU A 357 9.10 13.04 6.12
CA LEU A 357 10.24 12.76 5.24
C LEU A 357 11.49 13.56 5.63
N LEU A 358 11.34 14.86 5.88
CA LEU A 358 12.47 15.74 6.22
C LEU A 358 13.05 15.39 7.60
N ASP A 359 12.21 15.14 8.59
CA ASP A 359 12.62 14.70 9.94
C ASP A 359 13.39 13.37 9.86
N TRP A 360 12.96 12.45 8.98
CA TRP A 360 13.68 11.19 8.78
C TRP A 360 15.04 11.37 8.10
N LEU A 361 15.15 12.28 7.12
CA LEU A 361 16.39 12.57 6.39
C LEU A 361 17.46 13.25 7.26
N GLY A 362 17.06 13.94 8.33
CA GLY A 362 17.96 14.73 9.18
C GLY A 362 18.08 16.16 8.73
#